data_AF-K1RDX4-F1
#
_entry.id   AF-K1RDX4-F1
#
_cell.length_a   1.000
_cell.length_b   1.000
_cell.length_c   1.000
_cell.angle_alpha   90.00
_cell.angle_beta   90.00
_cell.angle_gamma   90.00
#
_symmetry.space_group_name_H-M   'P 1'
#
loop_
_entity.id
_entity.type
_entity.pdbx_description
1 polymer ?
#
loop_
_entity_poly.entity_id
_entity_poly.type
_entity_poly.pdbx_seq_one_letter_code
_entity_poly.pdbx_strand_id
1 'polypeptide(L)'
;MDTAECVNPEVIFKVEGDMDFDGYNVKNLDSIKKIIEEEQEEYCPEWATKPEDTYYILFTSGSTGKPKGVKITFDCLNNYLDWSVNLGSSKQDKEGKNFVNQAPFSFDLSVMDLYTSLACGGTLHT
;
A
#
# COMPACT_ATOMS: atom_id res chain seq x y z
N MET A 1 10.80 -2.18 22.41
CA MET A 1 10.33 -1.64 21.11
C MET A 1 11.12 -2.36 20.05
N ASP A 2 10.44 -3.19 19.27
CA ASP A 2 11.06 -4.15 18.37
C ASP A 2 11.38 -3.41 17.05
N THR A 3 12.64 -3.00 16.86
CA THR A 3 13.08 -2.20 15.71
C THR A 3 13.74 -3.09 14.67
N ALA A 4 13.28 -3.04 13.42
CA ALA A 4 13.98 -3.70 12.32
C ALA A 4 15.26 -2.92 11.96
N GLU A 5 16.38 -3.62 11.85
CA GLU A 5 17.65 -3.01 11.42
C GLU A 5 17.61 -2.69 9.92
N CYS A 6 18.17 -1.53 9.56
CA CYS A 6 18.29 -1.10 8.17
C CYS A 6 19.29 -2.00 7.43
N VAL A 7 18.79 -2.90 6.59
CA VAL A 7 19.54 -3.40 5.44
C VAL A 7 19.51 -2.31 4.36
N ASN A 8 20.53 -2.26 3.49
CA ASN A 8 20.66 -1.24 2.46
C ASN A 8 20.22 -1.83 1.10
N PRO A 9 18.92 -2.03 0.83
CA PRO A 9 18.49 -2.58 -0.45
C PRO A 9 18.50 -1.46 -1.49
N GLU A 10 19.17 -1.73 -2.60
CA GLU A 10 19.03 -0.91 -3.79
C GLU A 10 17.72 -1.31 -4.47
N VAL A 11 16.65 -0.53 -4.27
CA VAL A 11 15.40 -0.70 -5.00
C VAL A 11 15.25 0.47 -5.96
N ILE A 12 15.52 0.21 -7.23
CA ILE A 12 15.38 1.17 -8.33
C ILE A 12 14.32 0.60 -9.28
N PHE A 13 13.12 1.18 -9.28
CA PHE A 13 12.18 1.03 -10.38
C PHE A 13 12.21 2.31 -11.21
N LYS A 14 12.96 2.28 -12.30
CA LYS A 14 12.98 3.33 -13.31
C LYS A 14 12.48 2.72 -14.61
N VAL A 15 11.27 3.06 -15.01
CA VAL A 15 10.78 2.79 -16.38
C VAL A 15 10.81 4.12 -17.11
N GLU A 16 11.90 4.36 -17.84
CA GLU A 16 11.99 5.42 -18.84
C GLU A 16 11.81 4.77 -20.22
N GLY A 17 10.69 5.07 -20.91
CA GLY A 17 10.36 4.55 -22.23
C GLY A 17 8.94 3.95 -22.30
N ASP A 18 8.50 3.62 -23.53
CA ASP A 18 7.29 2.83 -23.74
C ASP A 18 7.48 1.42 -23.12
N MET A 19 6.50 0.95 -22.35
CA MET A 19 6.54 -0.40 -21.81
C MET A 19 6.33 -1.41 -22.94
N ASP A 20 7.42 -2.07 -23.33
CA ASP A 20 7.39 -3.23 -24.21
C ASP A 20 7.06 -4.48 -23.37
N PHE A 21 5.90 -5.05 -23.62
CA PHE A 21 5.43 -6.25 -22.96
C PHE A 21 5.62 -7.52 -23.80
N ASP A 22 6.30 -7.42 -24.96
CA ASP A 22 6.59 -8.59 -25.78
C ASP A 22 7.44 -9.59 -24.97
N GLY A 23 6.93 -10.82 -24.87
CA GLY A 23 7.56 -11.90 -24.09
C GLY A 23 7.18 -11.95 -22.61
N TYR A 24 6.38 -11.00 -22.10
CA TYR A 24 5.79 -11.08 -20.76
C TYR A 24 4.39 -11.70 -20.80
N ASN A 25 4.01 -12.42 -19.74
CA ASN A 25 2.65 -12.89 -19.55
C ASN A 25 1.74 -11.74 -19.11
N VAL A 26 1.33 -10.88 -20.04
CA VAL A 26 0.35 -9.82 -19.76
C VAL A 26 -1.03 -10.44 -19.59
N LYS A 27 -1.59 -10.30 -18.39
CA LYS A 27 -2.99 -10.62 -18.10
C LYS A 27 -3.81 -9.35 -18.19
N ASN A 28 -4.75 -9.28 -19.13
CA ASN A 28 -5.75 -8.22 -19.19
C ASN A 28 -6.88 -8.48 -18.19
N LEU A 29 -7.73 -7.47 -17.96
CA LEU A 29 -8.82 -7.54 -16.98
C LEU A 29 -9.74 -8.77 -17.19
N ASP A 30 -10.05 -9.10 -18.45
CA ASP A 30 -10.93 -10.24 -18.76
C ASP A 30 -10.24 -11.58 -18.45
N SER A 31 -8.94 -11.68 -18.69
CA SER A 31 -8.15 -12.85 -18.32
C SER A 31 -7.95 -12.98 -16.81
N ILE A 32 -7.89 -11.86 -16.08
CA ILE A 32 -7.86 -11.85 -14.61
C ILE A 32 -9.22 -12.34 -14.07
N LYS A 33 -10.34 -11.80 -14.58
CA LYS A 33 -11.69 -12.26 -14.21
C LYS A 33 -11.87 -13.75 -14.45
N LYS A 34 -11.37 -14.25 -15.58
CA LYS A 34 -11.42 -15.68 -15.90
C LYS A 34 -10.59 -16.53 -14.94
N ILE A 35 -9.40 -16.07 -14.53
CA ILE A 35 -8.59 -16.75 -13.49
C ILE A 35 -9.38 -16.81 -12.18
N ILE A 36 -10.00 -15.70 -11.77
CA ILE A 36 -10.83 -15.63 -10.55
C ILE A 36 -12.03 -16.59 -10.63
N GLU A 37 -12.64 -16.74 -11.80
CA GLU A 37 -13.78 -17.66 -12.01
C GLU A 37 -13.35 -19.15 -12.06
N GLU A 38 -12.14 -19.44 -12.55
CA GLU A 38 -11.60 -20.80 -12.69
C GLU A 38 -10.90 -21.30 -11.42
N GLU A 39 -10.36 -20.40 -10.59
CA GLU A 39 -9.83 -20.73 -9.28
C GLU A 39 -10.97 -21.10 -8.32
N GLN A 40 -10.96 -22.32 -7.81
CA GLN A 40 -11.69 -22.64 -6.59
C GLN A 40 -10.88 -22.08 -5.42
N GLU A 41 -11.24 -20.88 -4.96
CA GLU A 41 -10.66 -20.30 -3.74
C GLU A 41 -10.87 -21.25 -2.56
N GLU A 42 -9.83 -21.97 -2.17
CA GLU A 42 -9.77 -22.59 -0.86
C GLU A 42 -9.30 -21.51 0.12
N TYR A 43 -10.28 -20.79 0.71
CA TYR A 43 -9.97 -19.82 1.77
C TYR A 43 -9.30 -20.54 2.94
N CYS A 44 -7.98 -20.37 3.08
CA CYS A 44 -7.19 -21.01 4.12
C CYS A 44 -6.88 -20.00 5.22
N PRO A 45 -7.69 -19.82 6.28
CA PRO A 45 -7.58 -18.72 7.24
C PRO A 45 -6.18 -18.47 7.85
N GLU A 46 -5.27 -19.43 7.77
CA GLU A 46 -3.85 -19.24 8.12
C GLU A 46 -3.12 -18.19 7.25
N TRP A 47 -3.54 -17.95 6.01
CA TRP A 47 -3.01 -16.90 5.14
C TRP A 47 -3.52 -15.49 5.46
N ALA A 48 -4.51 -15.38 6.36
CA ALA A 48 -5.13 -14.10 6.65
C ALA A 48 -4.17 -13.24 7.47
N THR A 49 -4.00 -11.99 7.06
CA THR A 49 -3.23 -11.01 7.82
C THR A 49 -3.82 -10.86 9.22
N LYS A 50 -2.98 -11.07 10.23
CA LYS A 50 -3.37 -10.90 11.64
C LYS A 50 -3.24 -9.43 12.04
N PRO A 51 -4.01 -8.96 13.05
CA PRO A 51 -3.92 -7.60 13.57
C PRO A 51 -2.48 -7.14 13.85
N GLU A 52 -1.68 -8.01 14.45
CA GLU A 52 -0.30 -7.75 14.87
C GLU A 52 0.76 -7.90 13.77
N ASP A 53 0.39 -8.36 12.57
CA ASP A 53 1.33 -8.53 11.48
C ASP A 53 1.83 -7.17 11.00
N THR A 54 3.13 -7.06 10.75
CA THR A 54 3.72 -5.83 10.19
C THR A 54 3.26 -5.64 8.75
N TYR A 55 2.62 -4.50 8.47
CA TYR A 55 2.12 -4.15 7.16
C TYR A 55 3.14 -3.32 6.37
N TYR A 56 3.74 -2.30 6.98
CA TYR A 56 4.81 -1.52 6.35
C TYR A 56 5.86 -1.04 7.37
N ILE A 57 7.03 -0.67 6.85
CA ILE A 57 8.12 -0.10 7.65
C ILE A 57 8.54 1.24 7.04
N LEU A 58 8.51 2.30 7.85
CA LEU A 58 9.08 3.60 7.48
C LEU A 58 10.39 3.82 8.22
N PHE A 59 11.42 4.21 7.49
CA PHE A 59 12.72 4.52 8.07
C PHE A 59 12.81 6.00 8.43
N THR A 60 13.27 6.27 9.64
CA THR A 60 13.51 7.62 10.15
C THR A 60 14.98 7.82 10.47
N SER A 61 15.42 9.07 10.49
CA SER A 61 16.78 9.40 10.92
C SER A 61 16.98 8.99 12.38
N GLY A 62 17.99 8.16 12.63
CA GLY A 62 18.36 7.77 13.98
C GLY A 62 19.37 8.74 14.59
N SER A 63 19.19 9.06 15.87
CA SER A 63 20.15 9.87 16.65
C SER A 63 21.57 9.28 16.73
N THR A 64 21.73 7.99 16.42
CA THR A 64 23.01 7.26 16.39
C THR A 64 23.65 7.20 15.00
N GLY A 65 23.08 7.90 14.00
CA GLY A 65 23.55 7.90 12.62
C GLY A 65 23.08 6.70 11.77
N LYS A 66 22.42 5.71 12.38
CA LYS A 66 21.79 4.58 11.67
C LYS A 66 20.27 4.79 11.60
N PRO A 67 19.63 4.68 10.42
CA PRO A 67 18.17 4.77 10.31
C PRO A 67 17.46 3.72 11.17
N LYS A 68 16.31 4.11 11.75
CA LYS A 68 15.47 3.21 12.55
C LYS A 68 14.20 2.89 11.77
N GLY A 69 13.91 1.60 11.60
CA GLY A 69 12.67 1.13 10.99
C GLY A 69 11.51 1.16 11.99
N VAL A 70 10.47 1.94 11.68
CA VAL A 70 9.21 1.97 12.43
C VAL A 70 8.26 0.96 11.79
N LYS A 71 8.01 -0.15 12.48
CA LYS A 71 7.04 -1.16 12.06
C LYS A 71 5.62 -0.68 12.34
N ILE A 72 4.79 -0.60 11.30
CA ILE A 72 3.36 -0.34 11.42
C ILE A 72 2.62 -1.64 11.14
N THR A 73 1.78 -2.04 12.08
CA THR A 73 0.99 -3.26 12.02
C THR A 73 -0.30 -3.06 11.24
N PHE A 74 -0.90 -4.16 10.81
CA PHE A 74 -2.17 -4.17 10.09
C PHE A 74 -3.27 -3.44 10.90
N ASP A 75 -3.40 -3.69 12.20
CA ASP A 75 -4.39 -3.04 13.05
C ASP A 75 -4.19 -1.52 13.19
N CYS A 76 -2.94 -1.07 13.27
CA CYS A 76 -2.58 0.35 13.36
C CYS A 76 -3.02 1.10 12.11
N LEU A 77 -2.78 0.53 10.92
CA LEU A 77 -3.24 1.10 9.66
C LEU A 77 -4.77 1.11 9.57
N ASN A 78 -5.45 0.01 9.92
CA ASN A 78 -6.91 -0.05 9.86
C ASN A 78 -7.56 0.95 10.81
N ASN A 79 -7.07 1.09 12.05
CA ASN A 79 -7.55 2.09 12.99
C ASN A 79 -7.36 3.52 12.46
N TYR A 80 -6.25 3.80 11.78
CA TYR A 80 -6.06 5.08 11.10
C TYR A 80 -7.06 5.28 9.96
N LEU A 81 -7.31 4.25 9.16
CA LEU A 81 -8.25 4.32 8.03
C LEU A 81 -9.70 4.52 8.48
N ASP A 82 -10.13 3.88 9.58
CA ASP A 82 -11.46 4.09 10.16
C ASP A 82 -11.74 5.58 10.44
N TRP A 83 -10.71 6.31 10.85
CA TRP A 83 -10.75 7.76 10.99
C TRP A 83 -10.64 8.49 9.63
N SER A 84 -9.64 8.17 8.81
CA SER A 84 -9.30 8.97 7.62
C SER A 84 -10.38 8.94 6.54
N VAL A 85 -11.06 7.80 6.36
CA VAL A 85 -12.15 7.67 5.38
C VAL A 85 -13.34 8.58 5.71
N ASN A 86 -13.46 9.02 6.96
CA ASN A 86 -14.51 9.93 7.43
C ASN A 86 -14.03 11.38 7.62
N LEU A 87 -12.75 11.66 7.36
CA LEU A 87 -12.18 13.00 7.54
C LEU A 87 -12.71 13.97 6.48
N GLY A 88 -13.32 15.08 6.89
CA GLY A 88 -13.82 16.14 6.01
C GLY A 88 -15.11 15.82 5.26
N SER A 89 -15.35 14.56 4.87
CA SER A 89 -16.56 14.06 4.23
C SER A 89 -16.73 12.56 4.47
N SER A 90 -17.90 12.00 4.15
CA SER A 90 -18.13 10.56 4.26
C SER A 90 -17.27 9.77 3.26
N LYS A 91 -17.13 8.46 3.50
CA LYS A 91 -16.48 7.53 2.58
C LYS A 91 -17.18 7.51 1.22
N GLN A 92 -18.51 7.54 1.19
CA GLN A 92 -19.31 7.53 -0.03
C GLN A 92 -19.09 8.80 -0.86
N ASP A 93 -18.93 9.96 -0.22
CA ASP A 93 -18.65 11.21 -0.94
C ASP A 93 -17.29 11.20 -1.68
N LYS A 94 -16.37 10.33 -1.23
CA LYS A 94 -15.01 10.18 -1.75
C LYS A 94 -14.89 9.12 -2.84
N GLU A 95 -15.92 8.31 -3.06
CA GLU A 95 -15.91 7.28 -4.10
C GLU A 95 -15.76 7.90 -5.50
N GLY A 96 -14.86 7.33 -6.30
CA GLY A 96 -14.55 7.83 -7.64
C GLY A 96 -13.89 9.21 -7.69
N LYS A 97 -13.53 9.80 -6.54
CA LYS A 97 -12.83 11.09 -6.48
C LYS A 97 -11.33 10.93 -6.73
N ASN A 98 -10.71 12.01 -7.19
CA ASN A 98 -9.26 12.09 -7.36
C ASN A 98 -8.59 12.51 -6.05
N PHE A 99 -7.54 11.79 -5.69
CA PHE A 99 -6.64 12.06 -4.58
C PHE A 99 -5.26 12.37 -5.16
N VAL A 100 -4.54 13.32 -4.55
CA VAL A 100 -3.17 13.65 -4.95
C VAL A 100 -2.25 13.23 -3.82
N ASN A 101 -1.34 12.31 -4.10
CA ASN A 101 -0.31 11.91 -3.15
C ASN A 101 0.84 12.92 -3.19
N GLN A 102 0.81 13.90 -2.29
CA GLN A 102 1.81 14.98 -2.33
C GLN A 102 3.16 14.56 -1.73
N ALA A 103 3.14 13.71 -0.71
CA ALA A 103 4.34 13.32 0.02
C ALA A 103 5.06 12.12 -0.63
N PRO A 104 6.40 12.06 -0.61
CA PRO A 104 7.12 10.87 -1.03
C PRO A 104 6.65 9.63 -0.27
N PHE A 105 6.59 8.47 -0.92
CA PHE A 105 6.18 7.20 -0.29
C PHE A 105 7.09 6.75 0.86
N SER A 106 8.29 7.32 0.97
CA SER A 106 9.20 7.12 2.10
C SER A 106 8.83 7.95 3.34
N PHE A 107 7.76 8.75 3.29
CA PHE A 107 7.30 9.62 4.37
C PHE A 107 5.87 9.28 4.80
N ASP A 108 5.58 9.39 6.10
CA ASP A 108 4.31 8.92 6.69
C ASP A 108 3.08 9.67 6.17
N LEU A 109 3.21 10.94 5.79
CA LEU A 109 2.10 11.69 5.18
C LEU A 109 1.56 11.04 3.89
N SER A 110 2.37 10.27 3.16
CA SER A 110 1.90 9.56 1.94
C SER A 110 0.83 8.51 2.25
N VAL A 111 0.85 7.95 3.47
CA VAL A 111 -0.12 6.94 3.93
C VAL A 111 -1.54 7.50 3.91
N MET A 112 -1.68 8.79 4.25
CA MET A 112 -2.97 9.47 4.24
C MET A 112 -3.59 9.47 2.85
N ASP A 113 -2.86 9.96 1.85
CA ASP A 113 -3.39 10.10 0.49
C ASP A 113 -3.56 8.72 -0.16
N LEU A 114 -2.54 7.86 -0.08
CA LEU A 114 -2.51 6.54 -0.69
C LEU A 114 -3.63 5.65 -0.16
N TYR A 115 -3.62 5.33 1.13
CA TYR A 115 -4.53 4.30 1.64
C TYR A 115 -5.95 4.82 1.83
N THR A 116 -6.16 6.11 2.11
CA THR A 116 -7.51 6.67 2.15
C THR A 116 -8.15 6.67 0.77
N SER A 117 -7.38 6.99 -0.29
CA SER A 117 -7.86 6.90 -1.68
C SER A 117 -8.33 5.49 -2.00
N LEU A 118 -7.47 4.49 -1.77
CA LEU A 118 -7.78 3.09 -2.03
C LEU A 118 -8.98 2.60 -1.21
N ALA A 119 -9.01 2.91 0.09
CA ALA A 119 -10.09 2.49 0.99
C ALA A 119 -11.44 3.11 0.64
N CYS A 120 -11.47 4.30 0.02
CA CYS A 120 -12.67 4.98 -0.42
C CYS A 120 -13.11 4.64 -1.85
N GLY A 121 -12.32 3.86 -2.62
CA GLY A 121 -12.59 3.63 -4.04
C GLY A 121 -12.32 4.88 -4.90
N GLY A 122 -11.36 5.71 -4.49
CA GLY A 122 -10.88 6.86 -5.24
C GLY A 122 -9.84 6.49 -6.30
N THR A 123 -9.38 7.49 -7.04
CA THR A 123 -8.24 7.40 -7.96
C THR A 123 -7.08 8.21 -7.38
N LEU A 124 -5.92 7.57 -7.20
CA LEU A 124 -4.71 8.22 -6.72
C LEU A 124 -3.87 8.73 -7.90
N HIS A 125 -3.41 9.98 -7.78
CA HIS A 125 -2.43 10.59 -8.68
C HIS A 125 -1.15 10.87 -7.89
N THR A 126 0.02 10.57 -8.47
CA THR A 126 1.35 10.68 -7.84
C THR A 126 2.23 11.68 -8.55
#